data_AF-A0A7X5DBG3-F1
#
_entry.id   AF-A0A7X5DBG3-F1
#
_cell.length_a   1.000
_cell.length_b   1.000
_cell.length_c   1.000
_cell.angle_alpha   90.00
_cell.angle_beta   90.00
_cell.angle_gamma   90.00
#
_symmetry.space_group_name_H-M   'P 1'
#
loop_
_entity.id
_entity.type
_entity.pdbx_description
1 polymer ?
#
loop_
_entity_poly.entity_id
_entity_poly.type
_entity_poly.pdbx_seq_one_letter_code
_entity_poly.pdbx_strand_id
1 'polypeptide(L)' 'MILYHGSNVEVRRPRVLTTNRSLDFGAGFYTTSNLDQAKRWAQVPIRNPEGTSPSLLRGSDAP' A
#
# COMPACT_ATOMS: atom_id res chain seq x y z
N MET A 1 20.45 -9.69 1.11
CA MET A 1 19.05 -10.03 0.76
C MET A 1 18.32 -8.75 0.38
N ILE A 2 17.49 -8.78 -0.66
CA ILE A 2 16.67 -7.63 -1.08
C ILE A 2 15.29 -7.74 -0.42
N LEU A 3 14.79 -6.62 0.10
CA LEU A 3 13.45 -6.51 0.70
C LEU A 3 12.63 -5.46 -0.05
N TYR A 4 11.32 -5.67 -0.09
CA TYR A 4 10.37 -4.83 -0.80
C TYR A 4 9.32 -4.29 0.16
N HIS A 5 9.04 -2.99 0.06
CA HIS A 5 7.91 -2.34 0.69
C HIS A 5 6.87 -2.04 -0.39
N GLY A 6 5.61 -2.44 -0.14
CA GLY A 6 4.50 -2.14 -1.04
C GLY A 6 3.69 -0.97 -0.49
N SER A 7 3.54 0.08 -1.32
CA SER A 7 2.79 1.29 -0.99
C SER A 7 2.15 1.83 -2.26
N ASN A 8 0.96 2.41 -2.14
CA ASN A 8 0.29 3.13 -3.23
C ASN A 8 0.86 4.55 -3.43
N VAL A 9 1.82 4.97 -2.59
CA VAL A 9 2.56 6.23 -2.68
C VAL A 9 4.06 5.96 -2.74
N GLU A 10 4.77 6.70 -3.61
CA GLU A 10 6.22 6.65 -3.71
C GLU A 10 6.91 7.20 -2.44
N VAL A 11 7.86 6.44 -1.90
CA VAL A 11 8.69 6.86 -0.75
C VAL A 11 10.10 7.19 -1.24
N ARG A 12 10.32 8.44 -1.66
CA ARG A 12 11.63 8.90 -2.19
C ARG A 12 12.73 8.96 -1.14
N ARG A 13 12.38 9.18 0.13
CA ARG A 13 13.31 9.31 1.26
C ARG A 13 12.73 8.57 2.47
N PRO A 14 13.02 7.27 2.65
CA PRO A 14 12.44 6.49 3.73
C PRO A 14 12.92 7.00 5.09
N ARG A 15 11.97 7.26 5.99
CA ARG A 15 12.22 7.66 7.37
C ARG A 15 11.20 6.98 8.27
N VAL A 16 11.65 6.32 9.33
CA VAL A 16 10.75 5.82 10.37
C VAL A 16 10.42 6.99 11.28
N LEU A 17 9.14 7.37 11.34
CA LEU A 17 8.67 8.44 12.20
C LEU A 17 8.36 7.86 13.58
N THR A 18 9.04 8.35 14.60
CA THR A 18 8.71 8.04 15.99
C THR A 18 7.54 8.93 16.42
N THR A 19 6.49 8.32 16.96
CA THR A 19 5.34 9.03 17.50
C THR A 19 5.15 8.64 18.96
N ASN A 20 4.82 9.59 19.82
CA ASN A 20 4.58 9.32 21.26
C ASN A 20 3.22 8.66 21.55
N ARG A 21 2.49 8.24 20.50
CA ARG A 21 1.19 7.57 20.61
C ARG A 21 1.37 6.08 20.35
N SER A 22 0.72 5.26 21.18
CA SER A 22 0.58 3.83 20.88
C SER A 22 -0.37 3.69 19.69
N LEU A 23 0.09 2.99 18.67
CA LEU A 23 -0.71 2.64 17.49
C LEU A 23 -1.00 1.14 17.56
N ASP A 24 -2.12 0.71 16.99
CA ASP A 24 -2.45 -0.73 16.87
C ASP A 24 -1.39 -1.50 16.05
N PHE A 25 -0.63 -0.77 15.24
CA PHE A 25 0.48 -1.27 14.42
C PHE A 25 1.75 -0.47 14.72
N GLY A 26 2.86 -1.16 14.96
CA GLY A 26 4.15 -0.54 15.31
C GLY A 26 4.68 0.40 14.23
N ALA A 27 5.53 1.36 14.64
CA ALA A 27 6.16 2.29 13.71
C ALA A 27 7.22 1.59 12.85
N GLY A 28 7.12 1.71 11.53
CA GLY A 28 8.11 1.17 10.60
C GLY A 28 7.58 0.96 9.19
N PHE A 29 8.47 0.53 8.29
CA PHE A 29 8.09 0.03 6.98
C PHE A 29 7.85 -1.47 7.08
N TYR A 30 6.68 -1.91 6.63
CA TYR A 30 6.40 -3.33 6.44
C TYR A 30 7.05 -3.79 5.14
N THR A 31 7.87 -4.83 5.25
CA THR A 31 8.66 -5.35 4.14
C THR A 31 8.49 -6.84 3.96
N THR A 32 8.73 -7.32 2.75
CA THR A 32 8.75 -8.74 2.40
C THR A 32 9.91 -9.03 1.45
N SER A 33 10.41 -10.26 1.44
CA SER A 33 11.36 -10.72 0.41
C SER A 33 10.66 -11.12 -0.89
N ASN A 34 9.33 -11.25 -0.90
CA ASN A 34 8.54 -11.60 -2.07
C ASN A 34 8.07 -10.34 -2.83
N LEU A 35 8.68 -10.09 -3.99
CA LEU A 35 8.35 -8.94 -4.84
C LEU A 35 6.87 -8.89 -5.24
N ASP A 36 6.26 -10.03 -5.57
CA ASP A 36 4.88 -10.07 -6.03
C ASP A 36 3.89 -9.79 -4.88
N GLN A 37 4.26 -10.16 -3.64
CA GLN A 37 3.50 -9.74 -2.46
C GLN A 37 3.55 -8.21 -2.28
N ALA A 38 4.73 -7.60 -2.40
CA ALA A 38 4.85 -6.14 -2.30
C ALA A 38 4.07 -5.41 -3.40
N LYS A 39 4.06 -5.93 -4.64
CA LYS A 39 3.23 -5.39 -5.73
C LYS A 39 1.74 -5.40 -5.41
N ARG A 40 1.22 -6.49 -4.81
CA ARG A 40 -0.19 -6.56 -4.41
C ARG A 40 -0.52 -5.54 -3.32
N TRP A 41 0.38 -5.33 -2.35
CA TRP A 41 0.20 -4.29 -1.33
C TRP A 41 0.15 -2.88 -1.93
N ALA A 42 0.96 -2.60 -2.96
CA ALA A 42 0.97 -1.31 -3.65
C ALA A 42 -0.31 -1.01 -4.46
N GLN A 43 -1.07 -2.05 -4.82
CA GLN A 43 -2.31 -1.94 -5.61
C GLN A 43 -3.56 -1.73 -4.76
N VAL A 44 -3.45 -1.74 -3.43
CA VAL A 44 -4.60 -1.55 -2.54
C VAL A 44 -5.19 -0.15 -2.80
N PRO A 45 -6.43 -0.07 -3.33
CA PRO A 45 -7.01 1.21 -3.63
C PRO A 45 -7.33 1.96 -2.34
N ILE A 46 -7.14 3.28 -2.37
CA ILE A 46 -7.70 4.16 -1.35
C ILE A 46 -9.22 3.95 -1.42
N ARG A 47 -9.82 3.42 -0.35
CA ARG A 47 -11.29 3.39 -0.26
C ARG A 47 -11.76 4.84 -0.30
N ASN A 48 -12.52 5.20 -1.34
CA ASN A 48 -13.25 6.46 -1.34
C ASN A 48 -14.14 6.51 -0.09
N PRO A 49 -14.32 7.67 0.57
CA PRO A 49 -15.21 7.81 1.73
C PRO A 49 -16.63 7.30 1.47
N GLU A 50 -17.06 7.28 0.21
CA GLU A 50 -18.37 6.77 -0.23
C GLU A 50 -18.42 5.25 -0.48
N GLY A 51 -17.35 4.51 -0.19
CA GLY A 51 -17.32 3.05 -0.28
C GLY A 51 -17.23 2.46 -1.69
N THR A 52 -17.15 3.29 -2.73
CA THR A 52 -17.02 2.81 -4.11
C THR A 52 -15.61 2.27 -4.35
N SER A 53 -15.51 0.96 -4.56
CA SER A 53 -14.26 0.31 -4.96
C SER A 53 -13.96 0.67 -6.42
N PRO A 54 -12.74 1.13 -6.77
CA PRO A 54 -12.40 1.51 -8.15
C PRO A 54 -12.43 0.34 -9.15
N SER A 55 -12.51 -0.90 -8.66
CA SER A 55 -12.76 -2.09 -9.48
C SER A 55 -14.15 -2.10 -10.16
N LEU A 56 -15.10 -1.29 -9.71
CA LEU A 56 -16.42 -1.13 -10.35
C LEU A 56 -16.40 -0.18 -11.57
N LEU A 57 -15.32 0.57 -11.79
CA LEU A 57 -15.19 1.50 -12.93
C LEU A 57 -14.56 0.85 -14.17
N ARG A 58 -14.16 -0.43 -14.09
CA ARG A 58 -13.74 -1.20 -15.27
C ARG A 58 -14.92 -2.01 -15.82
N GLY A 59 -15.99 -1.30 -16.15
CA GLY A 59 -17.07 -1.83 -16.97
C GLY A 59 -16.58 -2.03 -18.40
N SER A 60 -16.87 -3.21 -18.94
CA SER A 60 -17.33 -3.41 -20.32
C SER A 60 -16.83 -2.39 -21.35
N ASP A 61 -15.67 -2.67 -21.95
CA ASP A 61 -15.35 -2.35 -23.35
C ASP A 61 -13.97 -2.93 -23.66
N ALA A 62 -13.96 -4.22 -23.98
CA ALA A 62 -12.92 -4.80 -24.83
C ALA A 62 -13.65 -5.23 -26.12
N PRO A 63 -13.09 -4.94 -27.30
CA PRO A 63 -13.74 -5.21 -28.58
C PRO A 63 -14.05 -6.70 -28.81
#